data_AF-D5RK19-F1
#
_entry.id   AF-D5RK19-F1
#
_cell.length_a   1.000
_cell.length_b   1.000
_cell.length_c   1.000
_cell.angle_alpha   90.00
_cell.angle_beta   90.00
_cell.angle_gamma   90.00
#
_symmetry.space_group_name_H-M   'P 1'
#
loop_
_entity.id
_entity.type
_entity.pdbx_description
1 polymer ?
#
loop_
_entity_poly.entity_id
_entity_poly.type
_entity_poly.pdbx_seq_one_letter_code
_entity_poly.pdbx_strand_id
1 'polypeptide(L)'
;MVESKPEMAGDAAVLAPQPDAAPAPVDVRVETITCDHAVLSTAAPGGALAKDILVLMVGGRRFANFAPAALAATGRKMPDGRTYFRIRMPCDIPDAHGRPEVEFRLRSTGELLPNGGRKPLPQQRKARALVLIPAGSRYEHDKIRLHNWPISRVIETYSNIGDLMVYDSTLKMLDFETVEVGNITTFTDKEVDYYNSEFDFAFLRGSNFIHEYMNWERAGELIERLKIPVFAIGVGAQAERRRMIDLPEAGLRVWKAIADHCGSIGVRGDYSAEVLAHNGIKNVQVVGCPSVFRMCKPKLELKLKPAFDVHKVAFSLRRETSGNYARDVDSYLRIQRDFMLKVDEESQMTVTLHGESEEKAFFFRDAARREMATVKLRSSGWITPENEAQMLRIYRNQLFFNTSVEQYDEFIRTQDFAIGWRVHGVLPALANGVPGMLVNYDERSAELAETFRIPLIEESQLAGASWRDFYRPEAFAPFLKVYPQRYAAMQTYLQHNGVPNRL
;
A
#
# COMPACT_ATOMS: atom_id res chain seq x y z
N MET A 1 2.87 -52.93 -70.34
CA MET A 1 1.66 -52.81 -69.51
C MET A 1 1.70 -53.97 -68.53
N VAL A 2 1.57 -53.66 -67.24
CA VAL A 2 1.48 -54.55 -66.06
C VAL A 2 2.76 -55.31 -65.72
N GLU A 3 3.37 -54.97 -64.57
CA GLU A 3 3.48 -55.90 -63.44
C GLU A 3 4.04 -55.22 -62.18
N SER A 4 3.27 -55.38 -61.11
CA SER A 4 3.45 -54.90 -59.74
C SER A 4 4.45 -55.73 -58.94
N LYS A 5 5.17 -55.10 -58.00
CA LYS A 5 5.91 -55.77 -56.91
C LYS A 5 5.65 -55.08 -55.56
N PRO A 6 5.82 -55.82 -54.43
CA PRO A 6 4.86 -55.82 -53.33
C PRO A 6 5.23 -54.95 -52.12
N GLU A 7 4.22 -54.69 -51.30
CA GLU A 7 4.22 -53.98 -50.02
C GLU A 7 5.10 -54.65 -48.95
N MET A 8 5.80 -53.82 -48.17
CA MET A 8 6.45 -54.19 -46.91
C MET A 8 5.71 -53.55 -45.74
N ALA A 9 5.50 -54.36 -44.71
CA ALA A 9 4.74 -54.10 -43.50
C ALA A 9 5.19 -52.83 -42.75
N GLY A 10 4.21 -52.04 -42.29
CA GLY A 10 4.40 -50.90 -41.40
C GLY A 10 4.47 -51.34 -39.94
N ASP A 11 5.51 -50.89 -39.25
CA ASP A 11 5.71 -51.04 -37.80
C ASP A 11 4.57 -50.37 -37.01
N ALA A 12 4.04 -51.11 -36.04
CA ALA A 12 3.08 -50.60 -35.07
C ALA A 12 3.77 -49.59 -34.13
N ALA A 13 3.41 -48.32 -34.24
CA ALA A 13 3.84 -47.28 -33.32
C ALA A 13 3.23 -47.52 -31.93
N VAL A 14 4.11 -47.83 -30.96
CA VAL A 14 3.78 -47.85 -29.53
C VAL A 14 3.45 -46.42 -29.11
N LEU A 15 2.18 -46.15 -28.80
CA LEU A 15 1.73 -44.91 -28.21
C LEU A 15 2.33 -44.77 -26.80
N ALA A 16 3.26 -43.84 -26.64
CA ALA A 16 3.72 -43.42 -25.32
C ALA A 16 2.53 -42.87 -24.51
N PRO A 17 2.40 -43.20 -23.21
CA PRO A 17 1.37 -42.61 -22.37
C PRO A 17 1.54 -41.09 -22.34
N GLN A 18 0.46 -40.36 -22.66
CA GLN A 18 0.44 -38.92 -22.43
C GLN A 18 0.70 -38.66 -20.94
N PRO A 19 1.54 -37.67 -20.58
CA PRO A 19 1.64 -37.27 -19.19
C PRO A 19 0.25 -36.84 -18.72
N ASP A 20 -0.21 -37.43 -17.61
CA ASP A 20 -1.46 -37.05 -16.96
C ASP A 20 -1.49 -35.53 -16.84
N ALA A 21 -2.53 -34.90 -17.41
CA ALA A 21 -2.77 -33.49 -17.23
C ALA A 21 -2.79 -33.20 -15.72
N ALA A 22 -1.97 -32.24 -15.28
CA ALA A 22 -1.94 -31.83 -13.88
C ALA A 22 -3.38 -31.58 -13.40
N PRO A 23 -3.77 -32.10 -12.22
CA PRO A 23 -5.13 -31.91 -11.72
C PRO A 23 -5.46 -30.42 -11.72
N ALA A 24 -6.67 -30.08 -12.18
CA ALA A 24 -7.11 -28.69 -12.27
C ALA A 24 -6.93 -28.01 -10.91
N PRO A 25 -6.39 -26.78 -10.85
CA PRO A 25 -6.08 -26.12 -9.60
C PRO A 25 -7.32 -25.95 -8.74
N VAL A 26 -7.09 -26.02 -7.45
CA VAL A 26 -8.11 -26.04 -6.41
C VAL A 26 -8.70 -24.64 -6.27
N ASP A 27 -9.89 -24.43 -6.84
CA ASP A 27 -10.64 -23.17 -6.74
C ASP A 27 -11.46 -23.06 -5.43
N VAL A 28 -10.84 -23.42 -4.30
CA VAL A 28 -11.31 -23.08 -2.96
C VAL A 28 -10.19 -22.37 -2.22
N ARG A 29 -10.52 -21.27 -1.56
CA ARG A 29 -9.56 -20.43 -0.83
C ARG A 29 -10.06 -20.18 0.58
N VAL A 30 -9.13 -20.15 1.54
CA VAL A 30 -9.42 -19.66 2.89
C VAL A 30 -9.20 -18.15 2.88
N GLU A 31 -10.27 -17.39 3.11
CA GLU A 31 -10.22 -15.93 3.07
C GLU A 31 -9.77 -15.36 4.42
N THR A 32 -10.29 -15.94 5.51
CA THR A 32 -9.94 -15.54 6.87
C THR A 32 -10.18 -16.70 7.83
N ILE A 33 -9.36 -16.76 8.89
CA ILE A 33 -9.55 -17.65 10.03
C ILE A 33 -9.54 -16.80 11.31
N THR A 34 -10.59 -16.91 12.10
CA THR A 34 -10.75 -16.29 13.42
C THR A 34 -11.05 -17.37 14.47
N CYS A 35 -11.04 -17.01 15.76
CA CYS A 35 -11.34 -17.96 16.83
C CYS A 35 -12.76 -18.57 16.75
N ASP A 36 -13.74 -17.87 16.19
CA ASP A 36 -15.15 -18.30 16.15
C ASP A 36 -15.58 -18.82 14.77
N HIS A 37 -14.89 -18.43 13.68
CA HIS A 37 -15.24 -18.85 12.33
C HIS A 37 -14.08 -18.79 11.34
N ALA A 38 -14.23 -19.51 10.22
CA ALA A 38 -13.48 -19.28 9.00
C ALA A 38 -14.42 -18.85 7.88
N VAL A 39 -13.90 -18.05 6.97
CA VAL A 39 -14.55 -17.70 5.70
C VAL A 39 -13.78 -18.36 4.58
N LEU A 40 -14.49 -19.08 3.73
CA LEU A 40 -13.94 -19.72 2.54
C LEU A 40 -14.71 -19.22 1.31
N SER A 41 -14.06 -19.27 0.15
CA SER A 41 -14.66 -18.87 -1.12
C SER A 41 -14.35 -19.87 -2.24
N THR A 42 -15.21 -19.90 -3.26
CA THR A 42 -15.02 -20.69 -4.50
C THR A 42 -15.61 -19.96 -5.71
N ALA A 43 -14.98 -20.03 -6.89
CA ALA A 43 -15.52 -19.46 -8.14
C ALA A 43 -16.41 -20.43 -8.93
N ALA A 44 -16.26 -21.75 -8.73
CA ALA A 44 -17.05 -22.78 -9.43
C ALA A 44 -17.67 -23.81 -8.46
N PRO A 45 -18.96 -23.67 -8.11
CA PRO A 45 -19.69 -24.64 -7.27
C PRO A 45 -19.71 -26.10 -7.80
N GLY A 46 -19.35 -26.33 -9.07
CA GLY A 46 -19.50 -27.62 -9.77
C GLY A 46 -18.24 -28.18 -10.46
N GLY A 47 -17.05 -27.64 -10.19
CA GLY A 47 -15.78 -28.13 -10.78
C GLY A 47 -15.30 -29.48 -10.22
N ALA A 48 -14.08 -29.92 -10.57
CA ALA A 48 -13.47 -31.17 -10.05
C ALA A 48 -13.46 -31.27 -8.51
N LEU A 49 -13.40 -30.12 -7.83
CA LEU A 49 -13.53 -29.94 -6.39
C LEU A 49 -14.89 -30.30 -5.80
N ALA A 50 -15.96 -30.32 -6.60
CA ALA A 50 -17.26 -30.82 -6.15
C ALA A 50 -17.18 -32.31 -5.70
N LYS A 51 -16.10 -33.01 -6.07
CA LYS A 51 -15.87 -34.43 -5.75
C LYS A 51 -14.88 -34.67 -4.60
N ASP A 52 -14.10 -33.68 -4.17
CA ASP A 52 -13.16 -33.83 -3.05
C ASP A 52 -13.77 -33.35 -1.72
N ILE A 53 -13.11 -33.67 -0.61
CA ILE A 53 -13.49 -33.28 0.75
C ILE A 53 -12.43 -32.36 1.33
N LEU A 54 -12.87 -31.23 1.88
CA LEU A 54 -12.05 -30.38 2.73
C LEU A 54 -12.00 -30.96 4.13
N VAL A 55 -10.79 -31.19 4.62
CA VAL A 55 -10.50 -31.64 5.97
C VAL A 55 -10.07 -30.44 6.79
N LEU A 56 -10.85 -30.10 7.80
CA LEU A 56 -10.49 -29.12 8.82
C LEU A 56 -9.68 -29.82 9.91
N MET A 57 -8.45 -29.34 10.12
CA MET A 57 -7.60 -29.76 11.22
C MET A 57 -7.42 -28.59 12.20
N VAL A 58 -7.36 -28.89 13.49
CA VAL A 58 -7.06 -27.92 14.55
C VAL A 58 -5.96 -28.50 15.42
N GLY A 59 -4.80 -27.84 15.48
CA GLY A 59 -3.65 -28.31 16.25
C GLY A 59 -3.18 -29.71 15.85
N GLY A 60 -3.18 -30.01 14.55
CA GLY A 60 -2.82 -31.32 14.00
C GLY A 60 -3.88 -32.43 14.18
N ARG A 61 -5.03 -32.14 14.79
CA ARG A 61 -6.13 -33.11 14.95
C ARG A 61 -7.23 -32.86 13.92
N ARG A 62 -7.68 -33.93 13.26
CA ARG A 62 -8.82 -33.86 12.34
C ARG A 62 -10.09 -33.56 13.11
N PHE A 63 -10.79 -32.51 12.68
CA PHE A 63 -12.02 -32.08 13.31
C PHE A 63 -13.25 -32.40 12.45
N ALA A 64 -13.29 -31.91 11.22
CA ALA A 64 -14.46 -32.03 10.36
C ALA A 64 -14.09 -32.23 8.89
N ASN A 65 -15.05 -32.76 8.14
CA ASN A 65 -15.00 -32.97 6.71
C ASN A 65 -16.12 -32.17 6.06
N PHE A 66 -15.81 -31.41 5.02
CA PHE A 66 -16.80 -30.62 4.28
C PHE A 66 -16.71 -30.94 2.79
N ALA A 67 -17.87 -31.13 2.16
CA ALA A 67 -17.95 -31.16 0.70
C ALA A 67 -18.06 -29.72 0.18
N PRO A 68 -17.11 -29.20 -0.64
CA PRO A 68 -17.18 -27.86 -1.20
C PRO A 68 -18.49 -27.55 -1.91
N ALA A 69 -19.03 -28.53 -2.65
CA ALA A 69 -20.30 -28.38 -3.37
C ALA A 69 -21.49 -28.12 -2.42
N ALA A 70 -21.51 -28.77 -1.25
CA ALA A 70 -22.55 -28.55 -0.24
C ALA A 70 -22.43 -27.18 0.42
N LEU A 71 -21.19 -26.68 0.59
CA LEU A 71 -20.91 -25.36 1.15
C LEU A 71 -21.28 -24.23 0.18
N ALA A 72 -21.07 -24.42 -1.12
CA ALA A 72 -21.44 -23.43 -2.13
C ALA A 72 -22.96 -23.18 -2.17
N ALA A 73 -23.79 -24.18 -1.87
CA ALA A 73 -25.24 -24.05 -1.81
C ALA A 73 -25.74 -23.15 -0.65
N THR A 74 -24.96 -23.01 0.43
CA THR A 74 -25.28 -22.16 1.58
C THR A 74 -24.57 -20.81 1.55
N GLY A 75 -23.67 -20.62 0.59
CA GLY A 75 -22.86 -19.42 0.46
C GLY A 75 -23.57 -18.26 -0.22
N ARG A 76 -23.02 -17.06 -0.02
CA ARG A 76 -23.46 -15.83 -0.66
C ARG A 76 -22.56 -15.53 -1.85
N LYS A 77 -23.15 -15.38 -3.03
CA LYS A 77 -22.43 -14.90 -4.22
C LYS A 77 -22.11 -13.41 -4.07
N MET A 78 -20.85 -13.06 -4.25
CA MET A 78 -20.35 -11.69 -4.16
C MET A 78 -20.09 -11.10 -5.57
N PRO A 79 -19.97 -9.76 -5.71
CA PRO A 79 -19.77 -9.10 -7.00
C PRO A 79 -18.48 -9.50 -7.74
N ASP A 80 -17.50 -10.05 -7.02
CA ASP A 80 -16.26 -10.60 -7.59
C ASP A 80 -16.47 -11.94 -8.33
N GLY A 81 -17.71 -12.44 -8.35
CA GLY A 81 -18.10 -13.69 -8.99
C GLY A 81 -17.90 -14.93 -8.12
N ARG A 82 -17.29 -14.80 -6.93
CA ARG A 82 -17.06 -15.92 -6.01
C ARG A 82 -18.23 -16.10 -5.06
N THR A 83 -18.40 -17.33 -4.59
CA THR A 83 -19.37 -17.67 -3.54
C THR A 83 -18.65 -17.84 -2.23
N TYR A 84 -19.04 -17.05 -1.23
CA TYR A 84 -18.44 -17.01 0.09
C TYR A 84 -19.33 -17.73 1.10
N PHE A 85 -18.72 -18.51 1.98
CA PHE A 85 -19.45 -19.21 3.04
C PHE A 85 -18.66 -19.20 4.33
N ARG A 86 -19.39 -19.16 5.45
CA ARG A 86 -18.85 -19.10 6.81
C ARG A 86 -18.96 -20.47 7.45
N ILE A 87 -17.84 -20.98 7.96
CA ILE A 87 -17.78 -22.19 8.76
C ILE A 87 -17.56 -21.75 10.21
N ARG A 88 -18.51 -22.08 11.09
CA ARG A 88 -18.33 -21.86 12.53
C ARG A 88 -17.22 -22.78 13.04
N MET A 89 -16.29 -22.22 13.83
CA MET A 89 -15.26 -23.03 14.48
C MET A 89 -15.94 -23.98 15.47
N PRO A 90 -15.64 -25.28 15.38
CA PRO A 90 -16.45 -26.28 16.06
C PRO A 90 -15.92 -26.63 17.47
N CYS A 91 -14.77 -26.09 17.84
CA CYS A 91 -14.36 -25.88 19.23
C CYS A 91 -14.26 -24.38 19.48
N ASP A 92 -14.53 -23.95 20.72
CA ASP A 92 -14.21 -22.60 21.15
C ASP A 92 -12.68 -22.50 21.21
N ILE A 93 -12.06 -22.12 20.09
CA ILE A 93 -10.63 -21.84 20.06
C ILE A 93 -10.42 -20.70 21.06
N PRO A 94 -9.64 -20.92 22.12
CA PRO A 94 -9.52 -19.94 23.19
C PRO A 94 -8.96 -18.65 22.62
N ASP A 95 -9.54 -17.52 22.99
CA ASP A 95 -9.04 -16.22 22.58
C ASP A 95 -7.85 -15.75 23.44
N ALA A 96 -6.81 -16.58 23.48
CA ALA A 96 -5.61 -16.42 24.29
C ALA A 96 -4.34 -16.46 23.42
N HIS A 97 -3.17 -16.32 24.03
CA HIS A 97 -1.90 -16.56 23.33
C HIS A 97 -1.70 -18.06 23.06
N GLY A 98 -0.89 -18.40 22.05
CA GLY A 98 -0.59 -19.80 21.74
C GLY A 98 -1.74 -20.59 21.08
N ARG A 99 -2.65 -19.92 20.35
CA ARG A 99 -3.75 -20.58 19.62
C ARG A 99 -3.21 -21.65 18.66
N PRO A 100 -3.92 -22.80 18.54
CA PRO A 100 -3.54 -23.85 17.60
C PRO A 100 -3.63 -23.34 16.17
N GLU A 101 -2.75 -23.87 15.32
CA GLU A 101 -2.90 -23.71 13.88
C GLU A 101 -4.20 -24.37 13.42
N VAL A 102 -4.94 -23.67 12.58
CA VAL A 102 -6.10 -24.19 11.88
C VAL A 102 -5.66 -24.45 10.46
N GLU A 103 -5.94 -25.66 9.95
CA GLU A 103 -5.56 -26.10 8.62
C GLU A 103 -6.80 -26.54 7.83
N PHE A 104 -6.92 -26.07 6.59
CA PHE A 104 -7.87 -26.62 5.62
C PHE A 104 -7.10 -27.36 4.53
N ARG A 105 -7.32 -28.68 4.43
CA ARG A 105 -6.62 -29.55 3.49
C ARG A 105 -7.57 -30.27 2.55
N LEU A 106 -7.10 -30.61 1.36
CA LEU A 106 -7.81 -31.52 0.48
C LEU A 106 -7.59 -32.96 0.94
N ARG A 107 -8.67 -33.75 1.01
CA ARG A 107 -8.56 -35.14 1.46
C ARG A 107 -7.80 -36.00 0.46
N SER A 108 -7.99 -35.78 -0.84
CA SER A 108 -7.37 -36.62 -1.88
C SER A 108 -5.86 -36.45 -1.96
N THR A 109 -5.34 -35.22 -1.87
CA THR A 109 -3.92 -34.89 -2.02
C THR A 109 -3.20 -34.61 -0.70
N GLY A 110 -3.94 -34.27 0.36
CA GLY A 110 -3.37 -33.75 1.62
C GLY A 110 -2.86 -32.31 1.53
N GLU A 111 -2.99 -31.67 0.36
CA GLU A 111 -2.51 -30.32 0.09
C GLU A 111 -3.26 -29.30 0.96
N LEU A 112 -2.51 -28.32 1.48
CA LEU A 112 -3.04 -27.22 2.28
C LEU A 112 -3.62 -26.15 1.34
N LEU A 113 -4.83 -25.68 1.62
CA LEU A 113 -5.39 -24.55 0.89
C LEU A 113 -4.57 -23.26 1.14
N PRO A 114 -4.47 -22.35 0.15
CA PRO A 114 -3.89 -21.03 0.37
C PRO A 114 -4.53 -20.33 1.57
N ASN A 115 -3.69 -19.70 2.40
CA ASN A 115 -4.07 -19.07 3.68
C ASN A 115 -4.77 -20.02 4.67
N GLY A 116 -4.69 -21.32 4.42
CA GLY A 116 -5.45 -22.33 5.15
C GLY A 116 -4.78 -22.84 6.41
N GLY A 117 -3.44 -22.72 6.56
CA GLY A 117 -2.65 -23.18 7.71
C GLY A 117 -2.17 -22.02 8.56
N ARG A 118 -3.09 -21.42 9.32
CA ARG A 118 -2.82 -20.20 10.09
C ARG A 118 -3.35 -20.30 11.50
N LYS A 119 -2.71 -19.58 12.41
CA LYS A 119 -3.26 -19.28 13.71
C LYS A 119 -4.44 -18.31 13.52
N PRO A 120 -5.60 -18.61 14.13
CA PRO A 120 -6.77 -17.76 14.01
C PRO A 120 -6.53 -16.39 14.65
N LEU A 121 -7.14 -15.36 14.07
CA LEU A 121 -7.18 -14.01 14.63
C LEU A 121 -8.06 -13.96 15.88
N PRO A 122 -7.67 -13.17 16.90
CA PRO A 122 -8.50 -12.95 18.08
C PRO A 122 -9.80 -12.21 17.70
N GLN A 123 -10.81 -12.31 18.56
CA GLN A 123 -12.11 -11.64 18.35
C GLN A 123 -12.49 -10.71 19.50
N GLN A 124 -12.10 -11.03 20.72
CA GLN A 124 -12.39 -10.29 21.94
C GLN A 124 -11.16 -9.55 22.46
N ARG A 125 -10.00 -10.22 22.51
CA ARG A 125 -8.77 -9.56 22.97
C ARG A 125 -8.16 -8.72 21.85
N LYS A 126 -7.44 -7.67 22.24
CA LYS A 126 -6.65 -6.89 21.29
C LYS A 126 -5.53 -7.73 20.70
N ALA A 127 -5.28 -7.52 19.41
CA ALA A 127 -4.27 -8.26 18.67
C ALA A 127 -2.87 -7.65 18.85
N ARG A 128 -1.85 -8.50 18.92
CA ARG A 128 -0.44 -8.13 18.84
C ARG A 128 0.02 -8.27 17.40
N ALA A 129 0.64 -7.21 16.85
CA ALA A 129 0.96 -7.12 15.44
C ALA A 129 2.48 -7.03 15.18
N LEU A 130 2.92 -7.56 14.05
CA LEU A 130 4.25 -7.32 13.48
C LEU A 130 4.15 -6.38 12.29
N VAL A 131 5.06 -5.42 12.19
CA VAL A 131 5.25 -4.62 10.97
C VAL A 131 6.54 -5.07 10.27
N LEU A 132 6.45 -5.41 8.98
CA LEU A 132 7.59 -5.92 8.22
C LEU A 132 8.56 -4.82 7.78
N ILE A 133 8.02 -3.68 7.33
CA ILE A 133 8.80 -2.52 6.86
C ILE A 133 8.22 -1.25 7.52
N PRO A 134 8.60 -0.92 8.76
CA PRO A 134 8.11 0.29 9.45
C PRO A 134 8.63 1.58 8.80
N ALA A 135 8.12 2.73 9.26
CA ALA A 135 8.67 4.04 8.91
C ALA A 135 8.76 4.94 10.15
N GLY A 136 9.95 5.43 10.48
CA GLY A 136 10.15 6.23 11.68
C GLY A 136 10.01 5.42 12.98
N SER A 137 9.88 6.14 14.10
CA SER A 137 9.74 5.60 15.44
C SER A 137 8.33 5.80 15.97
N ARG A 138 7.71 4.70 16.42
CA ARG A 138 6.42 4.72 17.11
C ARG A 138 6.58 5.33 18.51
N TYR A 139 5.61 6.15 18.92
CA TYR A 139 5.49 6.67 20.28
C TYR A 139 4.02 6.68 20.71
N GLU A 140 3.80 6.77 22.02
CA GLU A 140 2.49 6.53 22.63
C GLU A 140 1.92 5.19 22.14
N HIS A 141 0.75 5.18 21.50
CA HIS A 141 0.14 3.96 20.97
C HIS A 141 0.36 3.85 19.45
N ASP A 142 -0.18 4.78 18.68
CA ASP A 142 -0.32 4.73 17.22
C ASP A 142 0.33 5.92 16.49
N LYS A 143 1.10 6.77 17.20
CA LYS A 143 1.72 7.96 16.63
C LYS A 143 3.14 7.68 16.12
N ILE A 144 3.50 8.31 15.00
CA ILE A 144 4.83 8.19 14.39
C ILE A 144 5.59 9.51 14.39
N ARG A 145 6.89 9.42 14.69
CA ARG A 145 7.88 10.48 14.55
C ARG A 145 9.12 9.98 13.82
N LEU A 146 9.98 10.89 13.41
CA LEU A 146 11.31 10.53 12.95
C LEU A 146 12.07 9.78 14.04
N HIS A 147 13.02 8.95 13.62
CA HIS A 147 13.95 8.32 14.52
C HIS A 147 14.70 9.39 15.33
N ASN A 148 15.08 9.05 16.57
CA ASN A 148 15.84 9.94 17.43
C ASN A 148 17.29 10.06 16.92
N TRP A 149 17.48 10.89 15.89
CA TRP A 149 18.75 11.14 15.23
C TRP A 149 19.24 12.55 15.56
N PRO A 150 20.57 12.76 15.60
CA PRO A 150 21.10 14.12 15.65
C PRO A 150 20.64 14.90 14.42
N ILE A 151 20.42 16.22 14.59
CA ILE A 151 19.92 17.10 13.52
C ILE A 151 20.78 17.00 12.25
N SER A 152 22.10 16.87 12.39
CA SER A 152 23.01 16.66 11.25
C SER A 152 22.61 15.47 10.38
N ARG A 153 22.30 14.32 11.01
CA ARG A 153 21.84 13.12 10.31
C ARG A 153 20.46 13.30 9.69
N VAL A 154 19.56 14.04 10.35
CA VAL A 154 18.22 14.36 9.79
C VAL A 154 18.36 15.19 8.51
N ILE A 155 19.27 16.17 8.51
CA ILE A 155 19.57 17.00 7.34
C ILE A 155 20.17 16.15 6.22
N GLU A 156 21.16 15.30 6.50
CA GLU A 156 21.89 14.53 5.50
C GLU A 156 21.08 13.36 4.91
N THR A 157 20.22 12.75 5.72
CA THR A 157 19.45 11.57 5.31
C THR A 157 18.17 11.99 4.61
N TYR A 158 18.03 11.66 3.33
CA TYR A 158 16.74 11.74 2.67
C TYR A 158 15.74 10.80 3.37
N SER A 159 14.76 11.39 4.03
CA SER A 159 13.76 10.68 4.83
C SER A 159 12.41 10.98 4.22
N ASN A 160 11.81 10.00 3.54
CA ASN A 160 10.50 10.16 2.91
C ASN A 160 9.42 10.33 3.99
N ILE A 161 9.07 11.57 4.31
CA ILE A 161 8.11 11.89 5.38
C ILE A 161 6.71 11.34 5.05
N GLY A 162 6.39 11.18 3.77
CA GLY A 162 5.14 10.55 3.37
C GLY A 162 4.97 9.14 3.92
N ASP A 163 6.05 8.37 4.02
CA ASP A 163 5.99 7.01 4.58
C ASP A 163 5.65 6.99 6.08
N LEU A 164 6.09 8.00 6.83
CA LEU A 164 5.70 8.17 8.23
C LEU A 164 4.19 8.40 8.33
N MET A 165 3.64 9.24 7.45
CA MET A 165 2.20 9.53 7.44
C MET A 165 1.38 8.30 7.07
N VAL A 166 1.83 7.48 6.11
CA VAL A 166 1.15 6.23 5.76
C VAL A 166 1.17 5.26 6.94
N TYR A 167 2.32 5.11 7.59
CA TYR A 167 2.45 4.18 8.71
C TYR A 167 1.62 4.63 9.92
N ASP A 168 1.69 5.90 10.30
CA ASP A 168 0.86 6.52 11.33
C ASP A 168 -0.64 6.32 11.07
N SER A 169 -1.07 6.58 9.83
CA SER A 169 -2.46 6.40 9.45
C SER A 169 -2.88 4.93 9.47
N THR A 170 -1.97 4.01 9.09
CA THR A 170 -2.22 2.57 9.18
C THR A 170 -2.45 2.18 10.64
N LEU A 171 -1.60 2.63 11.56
CA LEU A 171 -1.77 2.34 12.99
C LEU A 171 -3.08 2.90 13.54
N LYS A 172 -3.46 4.13 13.18
CA LYS A 172 -4.74 4.74 13.63
C LYS A 172 -5.97 3.95 13.19
N MET A 173 -5.92 3.28 12.04
CA MET A 173 -7.02 2.44 11.54
C MET A 173 -7.08 1.07 12.23
N LEU A 174 -5.96 0.53 12.69
CA LEU A 174 -5.89 -0.81 13.27
C LEU A 174 -6.27 -0.79 14.76
N ASP A 175 -6.94 -1.83 15.24
CA ASP A 175 -7.12 -2.06 16.67
C ASP A 175 -6.11 -3.10 17.16
N PHE A 176 -5.17 -2.67 17.99
CA PHE A 176 -4.07 -3.51 18.43
C PHE A 176 -3.67 -3.18 19.87
N GLU A 177 -3.07 -4.17 20.52
CA GLU A 177 -2.43 -4.04 21.83
C GLU A 177 -1.05 -3.43 21.67
N THR A 178 -0.19 -4.08 20.87
CA THR A 178 1.16 -3.63 20.55
C THR A 178 1.53 -3.95 19.10
N VAL A 179 2.50 -3.20 18.58
CA VAL A 179 3.15 -3.45 17.29
C VAL A 179 4.66 -3.50 17.53
N GLU A 180 5.30 -4.57 17.06
CA GLU A 180 6.75 -4.75 17.02
C GLU A 180 7.25 -4.88 15.58
N VAL A 181 8.54 -4.61 15.37
CA VAL A 181 9.17 -4.69 14.05
C VAL A 181 9.62 -6.12 13.80
N GLY A 182 9.16 -6.73 12.71
CA GLY A 182 9.68 -8.00 12.23
C GLY A 182 11.06 -7.79 11.59
N ASN A 183 12.08 -8.49 12.09
CA ASN A 183 13.42 -8.45 11.51
C ASN A 183 13.41 -9.21 10.17
N ILE A 184 13.46 -8.49 9.05
CA ILE A 184 13.49 -9.10 7.71
C ILE A 184 14.90 -9.34 7.16
N THR A 185 15.96 -8.98 7.90
CA THR A 185 17.35 -9.02 7.41
C THR A 185 18.13 -10.18 7.99
N THR A 186 18.10 -10.35 9.32
CA THR A 186 19.00 -11.28 10.02
C THR A 186 18.28 -12.20 11.00
N PHE A 187 16.97 -12.41 10.80
CA PHE A 187 16.20 -13.24 11.72
C PHE A 187 16.73 -14.67 11.84
N THR A 188 16.54 -15.22 13.02
CA THR A 188 16.87 -16.58 13.46
C THR A 188 15.62 -17.44 13.60
N ASP A 189 15.79 -18.75 13.73
CA ASP A 189 14.67 -19.67 13.99
C ASP A 189 13.93 -19.31 15.30
N LYS A 190 14.66 -18.86 16.32
CA LYS A 190 14.09 -18.40 17.59
C LYS A 190 13.20 -17.16 17.41
N GLU A 191 13.58 -16.22 16.54
CA GLU A 191 12.75 -15.05 16.23
C GLU A 191 11.49 -15.47 15.47
N VAL A 192 11.59 -16.41 14.53
CA VAL A 192 10.40 -16.94 13.83
C VAL A 192 9.45 -17.65 14.81
N ASP A 193 9.97 -18.46 15.72
CA ASP A 193 9.17 -19.12 16.75
C ASP A 193 8.49 -18.11 17.68
N TYR A 194 9.22 -17.07 18.10
CA TYR A 194 8.69 -15.94 18.87
C TYR A 194 7.58 -15.20 18.12
N TYR A 195 7.80 -14.86 16.84
CA TYR A 195 6.80 -14.22 16.00
C TYR A 195 5.52 -15.04 15.90
N ASN A 196 5.67 -16.35 15.69
CA ASN A 196 4.55 -17.26 15.61
C ASN A 196 3.86 -17.48 16.95
N SER A 197 4.53 -17.40 18.09
CA SER A 197 3.93 -17.63 19.41
C SER A 197 3.24 -16.39 19.99
N GLU A 198 3.86 -15.21 19.82
CA GLU A 198 3.46 -13.99 20.51
C GLU A 198 2.54 -13.07 19.72
N PHE A 199 2.57 -13.15 18.39
CA PHE A 199 1.81 -12.23 17.53
C PHE A 199 0.64 -12.93 16.86
N ASP A 200 -0.32 -12.09 16.46
CA ASP A 200 -1.58 -12.52 15.90
C ASP A 200 -1.64 -12.29 14.40
N PHE A 201 -0.92 -11.30 13.90
CA PHE A 201 -0.74 -11.03 12.48
C PHE A 201 0.52 -10.22 12.21
N ALA A 202 0.96 -10.22 10.96
CA ALA A 202 1.93 -9.28 10.43
C ALA A 202 1.31 -8.41 9.33
N PHE A 203 1.87 -7.22 9.12
CA PHE A 203 1.45 -6.38 8.02
C PHE A 203 2.60 -5.64 7.34
N LEU A 204 2.42 -5.42 6.05
CA LEU A 204 3.22 -4.51 5.24
C LEU A 204 2.47 -3.18 5.11
N ARG A 205 3.11 -2.09 5.59
CA ARG A 205 2.53 -0.74 5.46
C ARG A 205 2.34 -0.36 4.00
N GLY A 206 1.52 0.65 3.74
CA GLY A 206 1.44 1.23 2.40
C GLY A 206 2.75 1.91 2.01
N SER A 207 3.19 1.66 0.78
CA SER A 207 4.31 2.35 0.11
C SER A 207 4.28 2.02 -1.37
N ASN A 208 5.23 2.55 -2.12
CA ASN A 208 5.45 2.20 -3.52
C ASN A 208 6.35 0.95 -3.62
N PHE A 209 5.90 -0.20 -3.12
CA PHE A 209 6.73 -1.41 -3.03
C PHE A 209 6.72 -2.28 -4.30
N ILE A 210 5.79 -2.03 -5.23
CA ILE A 210 5.61 -2.89 -6.42
C ILE A 210 6.43 -2.30 -7.58
N HIS A 211 7.71 -2.69 -7.67
CA HIS A 211 8.62 -2.33 -8.78
C HIS A 211 9.83 -3.27 -8.82
N GLU A 212 10.64 -3.16 -9.88
CA GLU A 212 11.74 -4.10 -10.21
C GLU A 212 12.96 -3.98 -9.30
N TYR A 213 13.11 -2.83 -8.65
CA TYR A 213 14.32 -2.45 -7.90
C TYR A 213 14.16 -2.58 -6.39
N MET A 214 13.07 -3.18 -5.91
CA MET A 214 12.81 -3.27 -4.48
C MET A 214 13.75 -4.28 -3.83
N ASN A 215 14.50 -3.84 -2.81
CA ASN A 215 15.29 -4.75 -1.98
C ASN A 215 14.40 -5.31 -0.87
N TRP A 216 14.06 -6.59 -0.98
CA TRP A 216 13.21 -7.30 -0.04
C TRP A 216 13.97 -8.01 1.08
N GLU A 217 15.31 -7.92 1.11
CA GLU A 217 16.15 -8.61 2.08
C GLU A 217 15.75 -10.10 2.16
N ARG A 218 15.41 -10.64 3.33
CA ARG A 218 14.86 -11.99 3.52
C ARG A 218 13.36 -12.00 3.83
N ALA A 219 12.62 -10.95 3.47
CA ALA A 219 11.19 -10.84 3.80
C ALA A 219 10.36 -12.00 3.24
N GLY A 220 10.62 -12.45 2.01
CA GLY A 220 9.90 -13.59 1.42
C GLY A 220 10.10 -14.89 2.23
N GLU A 221 11.34 -15.16 2.64
CA GLU A 221 11.66 -16.31 3.51
C GLU A 221 10.97 -16.20 4.88
N LEU A 222 10.97 -15.00 5.49
CA LEU A 222 10.29 -14.79 6.75
C LEU A 222 8.79 -15.08 6.64
N ILE A 223 8.13 -14.49 5.63
CA ILE A 223 6.68 -14.61 5.44
C ILE A 223 6.28 -16.07 5.23
N GLU A 224 7.00 -16.82 4.40
CA GLU A 224 6.74 -18.26 4.18
C GLU A 224 6.81 -19.10 5.46
N ARG A 225 7.58 -18.67 6.46
CA ARG A 225 7.75 -19.35 7.74
C ARG A 225 6.77 -18.87 8.83
N LEU A 226 6.01 -17.80 8.56
CA LEU A 226 4.99 -17.33 9.48
C LEU A 226 3.76 -18.23 9.41
N LYS A 227 3.21 -18.51 10.60
CA LYS A 227 1.97 -19.26 10.82
C LYS A 227 0.84 -18.31 11.21
N ILE A 228 1.06 -17.01 11.10
CA ILE A 228 0.09 -15.95 11.37
C ILE A 228 -0.29 -15.28 10.04
N PRO A 229 -1.49 -14.70 9.91
CA PRO A 229 -1.85 -13.94 8.72
C PRO A 229 -0.87 -12.80 8.42
N VAL A 230 -0.62 -12.55 7.14
CA VAL A 230 0.24 -11.47 6.66
C VAL A 230 -0.46 -10.72 5.54
N PHE A 231 -0.73 -9.43 5.74
CA PHE A 231 -1.45 -8.62 4.77
C PHE A 231 -0.70 -7.33 4.41
N ALA A 232 -1.03 -6.73 3.28
CA ALA A 232 -0.42 -5.48 2.82
C ALA A 232 -1.50 -4.40 2.60
N ILE A 233 -1.32 -3.22 3.19
CA ILE A 233 -2.36 -2.18 3.22
C ILE A 233 -1.96 -0.97 2.37
N GLY A 234 -2.63 -0.75 1.24
CA GLY A 234 -2.44 0.44 0.40
C GLY A 234 -1.06 0.49 -0.26
N VAL A 235 -0.58 -0.65 -0.74
CA VAL A 235 0.68 -0.77 -1.50
C VAL A 235 0.46 -0.39 -2.97
N GLY A 236 1.47 0.23 -3.58
CA GLY A 236 1.39 0.82 -4.92
C GLY A 236 2.50 0.38 -5.84
N ALA A 237 2.18 0.33 -7.13
CA ALA A 237 3.13 0.23 -8.22
C ALA A 237 3.87 1.56 -8.46
N GLN A 238 5.14 1.47 -8.86
CA GLN A 238 5.96 2.63 -9.19
C GLN A 238 6.47 2.51 -10.61
N ALA A 239 6.01 3.43 -11.45
CA ALA A 239 6.56 3.66 -12.77
C ALA A 239 6.50 5.14 -13.14
N GLU A 240 7.41 5.56 -14.01
CA GLU A 240 7.50 6.91 -14.58
C GLU A 240 6.34 7.22 -15.55
N ARG A 241 5.70 6.17 -16.07
CA ARG A 241 4.50 6.17 -16.91
C ARG A 241 3.83 4.83 -16.79
N ARG A 242 2.54 4.74 -17.11
CA ARG A 242 1.81 3.47 -17.11
C ARG A 242 2.49 2.46 -18.02
N ARG A 243 3.01 1.39 -17.44
CA ARG A 243 3.60 0.24 -18.12
C ARG A 243 3.40 -1.00 -17.26
N MET A 244 3.29 -2.17 -17.86
CA MET A 244 3.34 -3.39 -17.07
C MET A 244 4.75 -3.58 -16.51
N ILE A 245 4.82 -4.08 -15.27
CA ILE A 245 6.06 -4.33 -14.55
C ILE A 245 6.18 -5.84 -14.41
N ASP A 246 7.26 -6.42 -14.94
CA ASP A 246 7.63 -7.80 -14.65
C ASP A 246 8.42 -7.82 -13.34
N LEU A 247 7.85 -8.40 -12.30
CA LEU A 247 8.50 -8.43 -10.99
C LEU A 247 9.65 -9.46 -11.00
N PRO A 248 10.84 -9.09 -10.49
CA PRO A 248 11.94 -10.03 -10.34
C PRO A 248 11.55 -11.15 -9.36
N GLU A 249 12.22 -12.29 -9.44
CA GLU A 249 11.94 -13.48 -8.63
C GLU A 249 11.79 -13.17 -7.13
N ALA A 250 12.70 -12.38 -6.57
CA ALA A 250 12.67 -11.98 -5.16
C ALA A 250 11.39 -11.19 -4.80
N GLY A 251 10.98 -10.24 -5.64
CA GLY A 251 9.76 -9.48 -5.44
C GLY A 251 8.51 -10.34 -5.64
N LEU A 252 8.49 -11.17 -6.68
CA LEU A 252 7.39 -12.08 -6.94
C LEU A 252 7.20 -13.09 -5.80
N ARG A 253 8.29 -13.60 -5.21
CA ARG A 253 8.26 -14.48 -4.04
C ARG A 253 7.56 -13.81 -2.86
N VAL A 254 7.91 -12.56 -2.55
CA VAL A 254 7.27 -11.82 -1.44
C VAL A 254 5.79 -11.64 -1.69
N TRP A 255 5.39 -11.19 -2.88
CA TRP A 255 3.97 -10.93 -3.14
C TRP A 255 3.13 -12.21 -3.23
N LYS A 256 3.68 -13.31 -3.74
CA LYS A 256 3.05 -14.64 -3.67
C LYS A 256 2.92 -15.10 -2.21
N ALA A 257 3.97 -14.94 -1.41
CA ALA A 257 3.92 -15.30 0.01
C ALA A 257 2.85 -14.49 0.76
N ILE A 258 2.78 -13.16 0.57
CA ILE A 258 1.70 -12.33 1.15
C ILE A 258 0.34 -12.80 0.64
N ALA A 259 0.20 -13.01 -0.68
CA ALA A 259 -1.03 -13.51 -1.27
C ALA A 259 -1.47 -14.81 -0.60
N ASP A 260 -0.58 -15.74 -0.27
CA ASP A 260 -0.90 -17.00 0.40
C ASP A 260 -1.14 -16.87 1.92
N HIS A 261 -1.00 -15.68 2.50
CA HIS A 261 -1.18 -15.40 3.94
C HIS A 261 -2.33 -14.44 4.26
N CYS A 262 -3.11 -14.03 3.26
CA CYS A 262 -4.26 -13.15 3.44
C CYS A 262 -5.43 -13.56 2.55
N GLY A 263 -6.63 -13.06 2.84
CA GLY A 263 -7.75 -13.16 1.90
C GLY A 263 -7.46 -12.31 0.66
N SER A 264 -7.02 -11.06 0.87
CA SER A 264 -6.67 -10.14 -0.22
C SER A 264 -5.54 -9.16 0.14
N ILE A 265 -4.83 -8.69 -0.89
CA ILE A 265 -3.83 -7.62 -0.83
C ILE A 265 -4.51 -6.28 -1.11
N GLY A 266 -4.35 -5.31 -0.20
CA GLY A 266 -4.89 -3.96 -0.38
C GLY A 266 -3.95 -3.09 -1.21
N VAL A 267 -4.37 -2.69 -2.41
CA VAL A 267 -3.59 -1.83 -3.30
C VAL A 267 -4.16 -0.41 -3.43
N ARG A 268 -3.33 0.50 -3.94
CA ARG A 268 -3.68 1.92 -4.07
C ARG A 268 -4.71 2.22 -5.15
N GLY A 269 -4.72 1.48 -6.25
CA GLY A 269 -5.58 1.74 -7.39
C GLY A 269 -5.56 0.60 -8.40
N ASP A 270 -6.25 0.82 -9.51
CA ASP A 270 -6.43 -0.18 -10.57
C ASP A 270 -5.10 -0.53 -11.25
N TYR A 271 -4.19 0.43 -11.43
CA TYR A 271 -2.88 0.17 -12.02
C TYR A 271 -2.05 -0.83 -11.20
N SER A 272 -2.00 -0.67 -9.88
CA SER A 272 -1.33 -1.60 -8.97
C SER A 272 -1.98 -2.98 -8.98
N ALA A 273 -3.31 -3.03 -9.08
CA ALA A 273 -4.03 -4.30 -9.21
C ALA A 273 -3.68 -5.01 -10.53
N GLU A 274 -3.64 -4.27 -11.64
CA GLU A 274 -3.27 -4.79 -12.96
C GLU A 274 -1.83 -5.32 -12.97
N VAL A 275 -0.87 -4.60 -12.37
CA VAL A 275 0.52 -5.06 -12.27
C VAL A 275 0.64 -6.35 -11.47
N LEU A 276 -0.03 -6.47 -10.32
CA LEU A 276 -0.02 -7.72 -9.56
C LEU A 276 -0.71 -8.87 -10.32
N ALA A 277 -1.82 -8.59 -11.00
CA ALA A 277 -2.53 -9.58 -11.82
C ALA A 277 -1.70 -10.08 -13.00
N HIS A 278 -0.95 -9.19 -13.67
CA HIS A 278 0.03 -9.52 -14.71
C HIS A 278 1.09 -10.50 -14.20
N ASN A 279 1.49 -10.36 -12.94
CA ASN A 279 2.44 -11.25 -12.27
C ASN A 279 1.77 -12.50 -11.61
N GLY A 280 0.50 -12.75 -11.91
CA GLY A 280 -0.24 -13.94 -11.45
C GLY A 280 -0.88 -13.82 -10.07
N ILE A 281 -0.84 -12.66 -9.43
CA ILE A 281 -1.45 -12.43 -8.10
C ILE A 281 -2.81 -11.78 -8.28
N LYS A 282 -3.88 -12.50 -7.93
CA LYS A 282 -5.26 -12.14 -8.28
C LYS A 282 -6.15 -11.76 -7.10
N ASN A 283 -5.75 -12.11 -5.88
CA ASN A 283 -6.52 -11.78 -4.68
C ASN A 283 -6.19 -10.36 -4.22
N VAL A 284 -6.59 -9.38 -5.01
CA VAL A 284 -6.24 -7.97 -4.82
C VAL A 284 -7.51 -7.15 -4.63
N GLN A 285 -7.46 -6.13 -3.77
CA GLN A 285 -8.55 -5.19 -3.57
C GLN A 285 -8.04 -3.76 -3.63
N VAL A 286 -8.70 -2.91 -4.42
CA VAL A 286 -8.39 -1.49 -4.50
C VAL A 286 -8.98 -0.76 -3.30
N VAL A 287 -8.10 -0.27 -2.43
CA VAL A 287 -8.45 0.38 -1.15
C VAL A 287 -7.93 1.80 -1.03
N GLY A 288 -6.97 2.18 -1.86
CA GLY A 288 -6.33 3.49 -1.77
C GLY A 288 -5.23 3.56 -0.70
N CYS A 289 -4.85 4.78 -0.31
CA CYS A 289 -3.80 5.01 0.68
C CYS A 289 -4.41 5.25 2.07
N PRO A 290 -3.89 4.61 3.14
CA PRO A 290 -4.35 4.83 4.52
C PRO A 290 -4.34 6.32 4.96
N SER A 291 -3.47 7.14 4.37
CA SER A 291 -3.27 8.53 4.78
C SER A 291 -4.50 9.43 4.65
N VAL A 292 -5.46 9.10 3.78
CA VAL A 292 -6.72 9.86 3.66
C VAL A 292 -7.78 9.45 4.68
N PHE A 293 -7.63 8.27 5.30
CA PHE A 293 -8.54 7.71 6.30
C PHE A 293 -8.07 7.95 7.75
N ARG A 294 -6.97 8.68 7.94
CA ARG A 294 -6.30 8.90 9.22
C ARG A 294 -7.16 9.47 10.35
N MET A 295 -8.31 10.08 10.02
CA MET A 295 -9.26 10.59 11.01
C MET A 295 -10.29 9.55 11.46
N CYS A 296 -10.31 8.36 10.84
CA CYS A 296 -11.29 7.29 11.06
C CYS A 296 -12.74 7.80 11.04
N LYS A 297 -13.07 8.64 10.04
CA LYS A 297 -14.40 9.18 9.82
C LYS A 297 -14.94 8.73 8.47
N PRO A 298 -16.15 8.14 8.39
CA PRO A 298 -16.74 7.68 7.13
C PRO A 298 -17.15 8.81 6.17
N LYS A 299 -17.11 10.06 6.64
CA LYS A 299 -17.40 11.26 5.86
C LYS A 299 -16.34 12.32 6.14
N LEU A 300 -15.99 13.08 5.10
CA LEU A 300 -15.15 14.26 5.19
C LEU A 300 -15.94 15.50 4.80
N GLU A 301 -15.55 16.62 5.40
CA GLU A 301 -15.99 17.95 5.03
C GLU A 301 -14.75 18.76 4.69
N LEU A 302 -14.76 19.45 3.55
CA LEU A 302 -13.68 20.35 3.14
C LEU A 302 -14.08 21.79 3.43
N LYS A 303 -13.15 22.56 3.96
CA LYS A 303 -13.26 24.01 4.17
C LYS A 303 -13.05 24.74 2.84
N LEU A 304 -14.02 24.58 1.94
CA LEU A 304 -14.03 25.23 0.64
C LEU A 304 -14.40 26.69 0.79
N LYS A 305 -13.69 27.56 0.07
CA LYS A 305 -13.99 28.99 -0.01
C LYS A 305 -13.71 29.51 -1.41
N PRO A 306 -14.29 30.63 -1.84
CA PRO A 306 -13.96 31.23 -3.12
C PRO A 306 -12.45 31.43 -3.27
N ALA A 307 -11.93 31.32 -4.50
CA ALA A 307 -10.49 31.43 -4.75
C ALA A 307 -9.90 32.73 -4.15
N PHE A 308 -10.62 33.86 -4.25
CA PHE A 308 -10.15 35.16 -3.71
C PHE A 308 -9.95 35.16 -2.19
N ASP A 309 -10.64 34.30 -1.44
CA ASP A 309 -10.52 34.17 0.02
C ASP A 309 -9.43 33.17 0.43
N VAL A 310 -8.84 32.42 -0.51
CA VAL A 310 -7.71 31.53 -0.24
C VAL A 310 -6.42 32.36 -0.19
N HIS A 311 -5.80 32.37 1.00
CA HIS A 311 -4.60 33.15 1.27
C HIS A 311 -3.42 32.28 1.71
N LYS A 312 -3.63 31.25 2.53
CA LYS A 312 -2.56 30.38 3.05
C LYS A 312 -2.45 29.10 2.24
N VAL A 313 -1.36 28.94 1.49
CA VAL A 313 -1.17 27.81 0.57
C VAL A 313 0.01 26.96 1.02
N ALA A 314 -0.26 25.70 1.34
CA ALA A 314 0.79 24.70 1.52
C ALA A 314 1.25 24.18 0.15
N PHE A 315 2.50 24.44 -0.19
CA PHE A 315 3.13 23.93 -1.40
C PHE A 315 3.94 22.67 -1.07
N SER A 316 3.67 21.56 -1.73
CA SER A 316 4.35 20.29 -1.46
C SER A 316 5.49 20.03 -2.44
N LEU A 317 6.71 20.19 -1.94
CA LEU A 317 7.94 20.14 -2.73
C LEU A 317 8.37 18.70 -3.05
N ARG A 318 8.88 18.50 -4.27
CA ARG A 318 9.51 17.28 -4.76
C ARG A 318 10.73 17.65 -5.61
N ARG A 319 11.76 18.26 -5.02
CA ARG A 319 12.97 18.63 -5.77
C ARG A 319 13.88 17.45 -6.05
N GLU A 320 14.07 16.53 -5.09
CA GLU A 320 15.03 15.42 -5.25
C GLU A 320 14.51 14.30 -6.16
N THR A 321 14.51 14.52 -7.47
CA THR A 321 14.05 13.56 -8.46
C THR A 321 15.20 12.81 -9.13
N SER A 322 14.87 11.74 -9.84
CA SER A 322 15.81 10.95 -10.67
C SER A 322 15.09 10.46 -11.92
N GLY A 323 15.83 9.84 -12.85
CA GLY A 323 15.24 9.27 -14.08
C GLY A 323 14.14 8.23 -13.83
N ASN A 324 14.07 7.64 -12.63
CA ASN A 324 13.01 6.71 -12.21
C ASN A 324 11.69 7.44 -11.87
N TYR A 325 11.70 8.77 -11.83
CA TYR A 325 10.59 9.61 -11.38
C TYR A 325 10.17 10.64 -12.42
N ALA A 326 11.09 11.12 -13.26
CA ALA A 326 10.80 12.07 -14.33
C ALA A 326 11.65 11.76 -15.57
N ARG A 327 11.03 11.82 -16.75
CA ARG A 327 11.74 11.60 -18.04
C ARG A 327 12.67 12.75 -18.42
N ASP A 328 12.23 13.99 -18.17
CA ASP A 328 13.01 15.21 -18.34
C ASP A 328 13.13 15.89 -16.98
N VAL A 329 14.23 15.59 -16.28
CA VAL A 329 14.51 16.10 -14.94
C VAL A 329 14.64 17.63 -14.95
N ASP A 330 15.25 18.21 -15.99
CA ASP A 330 15.48 19.65 -16.01
C ASP A 330 14.18 20.42 -16.22
N SER A 331 13.31 19.96 -17.13
CA SER A 331 11.98 20.56 -17.32
C SER A 331 11.11 20.40 -16.08
N TYR A 332 11.11 19.21 -15.48
CA TYR A 332 10.42 18.92 -14.23
C TYR A 332 10.81 19.90 -13.11
N LEU A 333 12.12 20.10 -12.91
CA LEU A 333 12.61 21.02 -11.90
C LEU A 333 12.28 22.48 -12.22
N ARG A 334 12.42 22.91 -13.48
CA ARG A 334 12.07 24.28 -13.90
C ARG A 334 10.59 24.58 -13.67
N ILE A 335 9.68 23.72 -14.12
CA ILE A 335 8.23 23.91 -13.96
C ILE A 335 7.86 24.01 -12.47
N GLN A 336 8.38 23.10 -11.64
CA GLN A 336 8.12 23.10 -10.21
C GLN A 336 8.63 24.36 -9.52
N ARG A 337 9.85 24.80 -9.87
CA ARG A 337 10.47 26.02 -9.37
C ARG A 337 9.64 27.24 -9.74
N ASP A 338 9.34 27.41 -11.03
CA ASP A 338 8.67 28.61 -11.54
C ASP A 338 7.24 28.70 -11.00
N PHE A 339 6.54 27.57 -10.89
CA PHE A 339 5.22 27.52 -10.26
C PHE A 339 5.28 27.82 -8.76
N MET A 340 6.28 27.33 -8.02
CA MET A 340 6.47 27.67 -6.60
C MET A 340 6.69 29.18 -6.41
N LEU A 341 7.54 29.80 -7.24
CA LEU A 341 7.76 31.25 -7.21
C LEU A 341 6.46 32.00 -7.49
N LYS A 342 5.64 31.51 -8.44
CA LYS A 342 4.35 32.11 -8.75
C LYS A 342 3.35 32.01 -7.60
N VAL A 343 3.28 30.86 -6.93
CA VAL A 343 2.41 30.66 -5.76
C VAL A 343 2.80 31.60 -4.62
N ASP A 344 4.10 31.83 -4.38
CA ASP A 344 4.60 32.79 -3.40
C ASP A 344 4.28 34.25 -3.72
N GLU A 345 4.20 34.65 -5.00
CA GLU A 345 3.73 35.98 -5.38
C GLU A 345 2.23 36.20 -5.08
N GLU A 346 1.44 35.12 -5.10
CA GLU A 346 -0.03 35.20 -5.12
C GLU A 346 -0.69 34.81 -3.78
N SER A 347 0.10 34.36 -2.81
CA SER A 347 -0.38 33.79 -1.55
C SER A 347 0.66 33.86 -0.42
N GLN A 348 0.19 33.63 0.81
CA GLN A 348 1.04 33.32 1.96
C GLN A 348 1.46 31.85 1.88
N MET A 349 2.47 31.57 1.07
CA MET A 349 2.92 30.21 0.81
C MET A 349 3.71 29.64 2.00
N THR A 350 3.57 28.33 2.24
CA THR A 350 4.50 27.56 3.05
C THR A 350 4.92 26.30 2.29
N VAL A 351 6.23 26.13 2.09
CA VAL A 351 6.81 24.98 1.40
C VAL A 351 6.99 23.84 2.37
N THR A 352 6.25 22.75 2.17
CA THR A 352 6.40 21.53 2.95
C THR A 352 7.50 20.65 2.37
N LEU A 353 8.40 20.21 3.24
CA LEU A 353 9.56 19.38 2.91
C LEU A 353 9.28 17.91 3.20
N HIS A 354 9.70 17.02 2.29
CA HIS A 354 9.36 15.59 2.35
C HIS A 354 10.58 14.67 2.29
N GLY A 355 11.78 15.26 2.31
CA GLY A 355 13.04 14.54 2.45
C GLY A 355 14.26 15.33 2.02
N GLU A 356 14.06 16.44 1.31
CA GLU A 356 15.11 17.17 0.59
C GLU A 356 16.18 17.78 1.52
N SER A 357 17.44 17.39 1.32
CA SER A 357 18.53 17.69 2.26
C SER A 357 18.94 19.16 2.29
N GLU A 358 19.01 19.80 1.12
CA GLU A 358 19.35 21.22 1.00
C GLU A 358 18.35 22.10 1.75
N GLU A 359 17.06 21.88 1.55
CA GLU A 359 15.98 22.64 2.20
C GLU A 359 15.96 22.41 3.71
N LYS A 360 16.25 21.18 4.18
CA LYS A 360 16.42 20.92 5.61
C LYS A 360 17.56 21.72 6.22
N ALA A 361 18.68 21.90 5.51
CA ALA A 361 19.77 22.73 6.02
C ALA A 361 19.31 24.17 6.26
N PHE A 362 18.47 24.70 5.37
CA PHE A 362 17.81 25.99 5.57
C PHE A 362 16.85 25.97 6.76
N PHE A 363 15.94 25.00 6.84
CA PHE A 363 14.95 24.88 7.91
C PHE A 363 15.60 24.78 9.31
N PHE A 364 16.58 23.88 9.50
CA PHE A 364 17.26 23.65 10.78
C PHE A 364 18.33 24.69 11.12
N ARG A 365 18.57 25.65 10.24
CA ARG A 365 19.50 26.75 10.45
C ARG A 365 20.98 26.39 10.59
N ASP A 366 21.41 25.32 9.93
CA ASP A 366 22.81 24.90 9.90
C ASP A 366 23.64 25.77 8.95
N ALA A 367 24.55 26.59 9.48
CA ALA A 367 25.30 27.57 8.69
C ALA A 367 26.18 26.93 7.60
N ALA A 368 26.97 25.91 7.95
CA ALA A 368 27.88 25.26 7.02
C ALA A 368 27.12 24.52 5.91
N ARG A 369 26.08 23.78 6.28
CA ARG A 369 25.28 23.02 5.30
C ARG A 369 24.43 23.94 4.42
N ARG A 370 24.00 25.11 4.90
CA ARG A 370 23.32 26.14 4.08
C ARG A 370 24.22 26.69 2.99
N GLU A 371 25.50 26.93 3.30
CA GLU A 371 26.44 27.42 2.30
C GLU A 371 26.66 26.39 1.19
N MET A 372 26.90 25.14 1.57
CA MET A 372 26.99 24.01 0.63
C MET A 372 25.71 23.83 -0.20
N ALA A 373 24.54 23.89 0.46
CA ALA A 373 23.25 23.82 -0.20
C ALA A 373 23.06 24.95 -1.21
N THR A 374 23.44 26.18 -0.86
CA THR A 374 23.33 27.34 -1.76
C THR A 374 24.20 27.15 -3.01
N VAL A 375 25.44 26.69 -2.84
CA VAL A 375 26.33 26.38 -3.98
C VAL A 375 25.69 25.33 -4.89
N LYS A 376 25.18 24.24 -4.31
CA LYS A 376 24.55 23.15 -5.09
C LYS A 376 23.26 23.57 -5.79
N LEU A 377 22.43 24.39 -5.14
CA LEU A 377 21.19 24.91 -5.73
C LEU A 377 21.47 25.91 -6.86
N ARG A 378 22.54 26.71 -6.78
CA ARG A 378 23.01 27.56 -7.89
C ARG A 378 23.56 26.72 -9.04
N SER A 379 24.40 25.73 -8.75
CA SER A 379 25.03 24.91 -9.79
C SER A 379 24.03 24.04 -10.55
N SER A 380 22.91 23.66 -9.93
CA SER A 380 21.83 22.91 -10.59
C SER A 380 20.88 23.79 -11.40
N GLY A 381 21.05 25.12 -11.37
CA GLY A 381 20.10 26.06 -11.96
C GLY A 381 18.76 26.18 -11.21
N TRP A 382 18.63 25.58 -10.02
CA TRP A 382 17.46 25.78 -9.17
C TRP A 382 17.40 27.22 -8.65
N ILE A 383 18.54 27.75 -8.21
CA ILE A 383 18.73 29.19 -7.99
C ILE A 383 19.40 29.77 -9.25
N THR A 384 18.77 30.79 -9.81
CA THR A 384 19.27 31.56 -10.95
C THR A 384 19.45 33.02 -10.53
N PRO A 385 20.29 33.82 -11.21
CA PRO A 385 20.43 35.25 -10.91
C PRO A 385 19.08 35.99 -10.87
N GLU A 386 18.14 35.59 -11.72
CA GLU A 386 16.82 36.21 -11.85
C GLU A 386 15.90 35.92 -10.65
N ASN A 387 15.98 34.70 -10.07
CA ASN A 387 15.09 34.28 -8.98
C ASN A 387 15.74 34.31 -7.59
N GLU A 388 17.04 34.56 -7.50
CA GLU A 388 17.83 34.31 -6.29
C GLU A 388 17.29 35.03 -5.05
N ALA A 389 16.94 36.31 -5.19
CA ALA A 389 16.41 37.09 -4.08
C ALA A 389 15.12 36.50 -3.51
N GLN A 390 14.19 36.09 -4.38
CA GLN A 390 12.93 35.47 -4.01
C GLN A 390 13.13 34.08 -3.43
N MET A 391 13.94 33.24 -4.10
CA MET A 391 14.22 31.87 -3.67
C MET A 391 14.87 31.83 -2.28
N LEU A 392 15.89 32.67 -2.03
CA LEU A 392 16.53 32.74 -0.71
C LEU A 392 15.59 33.30 0.37
N ARG A 393 14.65 34.19 0.03
CA ARG A 393 13.61 34.64 0.96
C ARG A 393 12.66 33.49 1.34
N ILE A 394 12.21 32.70 0.36
CA ILE A 394 11.40 31.50 0.60
C ILE A 394 12.15 30.52 1.51
N TYR A 395 13.39 30.19 1.16
CA TYR A 395 14.18 29.19 1.89
C TYR A 395 14.48 29.60 3.33
N ARG A 396 14.64 30.90 3.60
CA ARG A 396 14.89 31.41 4.96
C ARG A 396 13.64 31.44 5.83
N ASN A 397 12.47 31.69 5.25
CA ASN A 397 11.30 32.15 6.00
C ASN A 397 10.04 31.28 5.85
N GLN A 398 9.94 30.46 4.80
CA GLN A 398 8.68 29.81 4.38
C GLN A 398 8.77 28.28 4.29
N LEU A 399 9.84 27.66 4.82
CA LEU A 399 9.97 26.21 4.84
C LEU A 399 9.31 25.60 6.07
N PHE A 400 8.67 24.44 5.90
CA PHE A 400 8.11 23.63 6.96
C PHE A 400 8.56 22.17 6.85
N PHE A 401 9.13 21.65 7.93
CA PHE A 401 9.48 20.24 8.07
C PHE A 401 8.99 19.73 9.41
N ASN A 402 8.23 18.64 9.39
CA ASN A 402 7.69 18.02 10.59
C ASN A 402 8.58 16.86 11.04
N THR A 403 8.85 16.78 12.34
CA THR A 403 9.56 15.65 12.95
C THR A 403 8.60 14.62 13.55
N SER A 404 7.33 14.97 13.73
CA SER A 404 6.23 14.04 14.01
C SER A 404 5.12 14.20 12.99
N VAL A 405 4.31 13.16 12.83
CA VAL A 405 3.16 13.22 11.93
C VAL A 405 2.07 14.15 12.48
N GLU A 406 1.94 14.25 13.80
CA GLU A 406 1.02 15.17 14.50
C GLU A 406 1.32 16.64 14.22
N GLN A 407 2.61 17.02 14.19
CA GLN A 407 3.02 18.39 13.81
C GLN A 407 2.53 18.76 12.40
N TYR A 408 2.53 17.80 11.46
CA TYR A 408 2.01 18.06 10.12
C TYR A 408 0.49 18.27 10.14
N ASP A 409 -0.24 17.47 10.93
CA ASP A 409 -1.69 17.62 11.09
C ASP A 409 -2.06 18.98 11.70
N GLU A 410 -1.31 19.43 12.70
CA GLU A 410 -1.50 20.76 13.31
C GLU A 410 -1.23 21.86 12.30
N PHE A 411 -0.09 21.80 11.60
CA PHE A 411 0.26 22.76 10.56
C PHE A 411 -0.80 22.82 9.46
N ILE A 412 -1.15 21.68 8.85
CA ILE A 412 -1.96 21.67 7.64
C ILE A 412 -3.36 22.23 7.91
N ARG A 413 -3.92 22.02 9.11
CA ARG A 413 -5.23 22.59 9.51
C ARG A 413 -5.27 24.12 9.54
N THR A 414 -4.11 24.77 9.61
CA THR A 414 -3.99 26.24 9.56
C THR A 414 -3.98 26.80 8.14
N GLN A 415 -3.90 25.93 7.14
CA GLN A 415 -3.81 26.28 5.73
C GLN A 415 -5.20 26.28 5.09
N ASP A 416 -5.32 27.05 4.01
CA ASP A 416 -6.55 27.17 3.25
C ASP A 416 -6.60 26.19 2.09
N PHE A 417 -5.43 25.86 1.54
CA PHE A 417 -5.28 25.06 0.35
C PHE A 417 -3.92 24.35 0.33
N ALA A 418 -3.88 23.13 -0.21
CA ALA A 418 -2.64 22.37 -0.42
C ALA A 418 -2.45 22.03 -1.90
N ILE A 419 -1.25 22.26 -2.45
CA ILE A 419 -0.96 21.96 -3.85
C ILE A 419 0.47 21.46 -4.02
N GLY A 420 0.72 20.60 -5.00
CA GLY A 420 2.07 20.29 -5.44
C GLY A 420 2.28 18.85 -5.87
N TRP A 421 3.51 18.38 -5.78
CA TRP A 421 3.97 17.12 -6.35
C TRP A 421 3.97 15.95 -5.36
N ARG A 422 3.76 16.20 -4.06
CA ARG A 422 3.76 15.11 -3.08
C ARG A 422 2.34 14.73 -2.73
N VAL A 423 1.98 13.49 -3.07
CA VAL A 423 0.76 12.82 -2.61
C VAL A 423 0.53 13.03 -1.11
N HIS A 424 1.55 12.79 -0.29
CA HIS A 424 1.44 12.91 1.16
C HIS A 424 1.55 14.36 1.67
N GLY A 425 1.75 15.34 0.79
CA GLY A 425 1.46 16.74 1.09
C GLY A 425 -0.02 17.10 0.92
N VAL A 426 -0.78 16.30 0.15
CA VAL A 426 -2.17 16.58 -0.23
C VAL A 426 -3.17 15.66 0.47
N LEU A 427 -2.93 14.35 0.54
CA LEU A 427 -3.86 13.41 1.19
C LEU A 427 -4.10 13.74 2.67
N PRO A 428 -3.08 14.05 3.50
CA PRO A 428 -3.32 14.51 4.86
C PRO A 428 -4.06 15.85 4.94
N ALA A 429 -3.88 16.74 3.96
CA ALA A 429 -4.63 17.99 3.91
C ALA A 429 -6.12 17.71 3.73
N LEU A 430 -6.48 16.89 2.74
CA LEU A 430 -7.85 16.45 2.48
C LEU A 430 -8.46 15.76 3.70
N ALA A 431 -7.71 14.88 4.36
CA ALA A 431 -8.18 14.20 5.57
C ALA A 431 -8.43 15.14 6.75
N ASN A 432 -7.73 16.27 6.81
CA ASN A 432 -7.91 17.32 7.82
C ASN A 432 -8.92 18.40 7.39
N GLY A 433 -9.65 18.19 6.30
CA GLY A 433 -10.67 19.11 5.80
C GLY A 433 -10.12 20.29 5.03
N VAL A 434 -8.87 20.25 4.58
CA VAL A 434 -8.24 21.29 3.76
C VAL A 434 -8.27 20.84 2.30
N PRO A 435 -8.84 21.62 1.37
CA PRO A 435 -8.83 21.25 -0.04
C PRO A 435 -7.39 21.12 -0.55
N GLY A 436 -7.15 20.16 -1.44
CA GLY A 436 -5.84 20.07 -2.09
C GLY A 436 -5.83 19.39 -3.45
N MET A 437 -4.92 19.86 -4.31
CA MET A 437 -4.75 19.40 -5.69
C MET A 437 -3.35 18.82 -5.90
N LEU A 438 -3.26 17.79 -6.72
CA LEU A 438 -1.99 17.16 -7.08
C LEU A 438 -1.57 17.58 -8.48
N VAL A 439 -0.26 17.71 -8.68
CA VAL A 439 0.33 17.84 -10.01
C VAL A 439 0.60 16.43 -10.56
N ASN A 440 0.16 16.17 -11.78
CA ASN A 440 0.32 14.89 -12.46
C ASN A 440 1.71 14.83 -13.14
N TYR A 441 2.62 14.04 -12.56
CA TYR A 441 3.98 13.87 -13.07
C TYR A 441 4.45 12.40 -13.10
N ASP A 442 3.78 11.51 -12.34
CA ASP A 442 4.06 10.07 -12.31
C ASP A 442 2.80 9.25 -11.98
N GLU A 443 2.85 7.95 -12.25
CA GLU A 443 1.72 7.04 -12.02
C GLU A 443 1.33 6.90 -10.55
N ARG A 444 2.26 7.14 -9.63
CA ARG A 444 1.98 6.98 -8.19
C ARG A 444 0.99 8.00 -7.70
N SER A 445 1.13 9.23 -8.20
CA SER A 445 0.27 10.35 -7.88
C SER A 445 -1.02 10.28 -8.69
N ALA A 446 -0.90 9.93 -9.98
CA ALA A 446 -2.05 9.77 -10.88
C ALA A 446 -3.01 8.67 -10.40
N GLU A 447 -2.52 7.48 -10.06
CA GLU A 447 -3.34 6.34 -9.62
C GLU A 447 -4.15 6.68 -8.36
N LEU A 448 -3.51 7.29 -7.35
CA LEU A 448 -4.20 7.66 -6.12
C LEU A 448 -5.23 8.76 -6.38
N ALA A 449 -4.89 9.75 -7.20
CA ALA A 449 -5.82 10.79 -7.55
C ALA A 449 -7.00 10.26 -8.37
N GLU A 450 -6.79 9.31 -9.28
CA GLU A 450 -7.87 8.60 -9.99
C GLU A 450 -8.76 7.84 -9.02
N THR A 451 -8.16 7.05 -8.12
CA THR A 451 -8.86 6.22 -7.15
C THR A 451 -9.79 7.05 -6.26
N PHE A 452 -9.29 8.19 -5.77
CA PHE A 452 -10.03 9.09 -4.89
C PHE A 452 -10.75 10.23 -5.61
N ARG A 453 -10.64 10.35 -6.95
CA ARG A 453 -11.13 11.48 -7.72
C ARG A 453 -10.63 12.84 -7.18
N ILE A 454 -9.36 12.88 -6.77
CA ILE A 454 -8.67 14.11 -6.35
C ILE A 454 -8.37 14.93 -7.60
N PRO A 455 -8.53 16.27 -7.58
CA PRO A 455 -8.21 17.08 -8.72
C PRO A 455 -6.71 16.99 -9.08
N LEU A 456 -6.45 16.77 -10.37
CA LEU A 456 -5.12 16.73 -10.97
C LEU A 456 -4.90 17.92 -11.89
N ILE A 457 -3.67 18.43 -11.87
CA ILE A 457 -3.19 19.46 -12.80
C ILE A 457 -2.06 18.84 -13.61
N GLU A 458 -2.17 18.86 -14.94
CA GLU A 458 -1.08 18.39 -15.79
C GLU A 458 0.10 19.35 -15.72
N GLU A 459 1.33 18.84 -15.63
CA GLU A 459 2.53 19.68 -15.57
C GLU A 459 2.62 20.68 -16.73
N SER A 460 2.19 20.26 -17.92
CA SER A 460 2.16 21.10 -19.12
C SER A 460 1.26 22.34 -19.00
N GLN A 461 0.29 22.34 -18.07
CA GLN A 461 -0.62 23.46 -17.84
C GLN A 461 -0.03 24.51 -16.90
N LEU A 462 1.03 24.18 -16.15
CA LEU A 462 1.55 25.05 -15.09
C LEU A 462 2.41 26.21 -15.61
N ALA A 463 2.92 26.12 -16.83
CA ALA A 463 3.78 27.15 -17.41
C ALA A 463 3.04 28.50 -17.50
N GLY A 464 3.43 29.44 -16.63
CA GLY A 464 2.85 30.80 -16.57
C GLY A 464 1.44 30.89 -15.97
N ALA A 465 0.88 29.78 -15.48
CA ALA A 465 -0.46 29.75 -14.90
C ALA A 465 -0.47 30.13 -13.41
N SER A 466 -1.56 30.72 -12.94
CA SER A 466 -1.83 30.91 -11.52
C SER A 466 -2.43 29.64 -10.92
N TRP A 467 -2.15 29.35 -9.65
CA TRP A 467 -2.87 28.28 -8.95
C TRP A 467 -4.38 28.57 -8.86
N ARG A 468 -4.78 29.85 -8.95
CA ARG A 468 -6.17 30.32 -8.95
C ARG A 468 -6.93 29.91 -10.22
N ASP A 469 -6.23 29.62 -11.31
CA ASP A 469 -6.84 29.14 -12.56
C ASP A 469 -7.39 27.72 -12.40
N PHE A 470 -6.75 26.93 -11.54
CA PHE A 470 -7.07 25.53 -11.27
C PHE A 470 -7.97 25.34 -10.05
N TYR A 471 -7.82 26.17 -9.02
CA TYR A 471 -8.63 26.05 -7.80
C TYR A 471 -10.08 26.51 -8.03
N ARG A 472 -11.02 25.58 -7.92
CA ARG A 472 -12.46 25.85 -7.91
C ARG A 472 -13.13 24.95 -6.87
N PRO A 473 -14.00 25.46 -5.98
CA PRO A 473 -14.69 24.63 -4.99
C PRO A 473 -15.37 23.39 -5.57
N GLU A 474 -15.95 23.52 -6.77
CA GLU A 474 -16.67 22.45 -7.46
C GLU A 474 -15.77 21.29 -7.89
N ALA A 475 -14.47 21.55 -8.08
CA ALA A 475 -13.49 20.52 -8.48
C ALA A 475 -13.37 19.40 -7.41
N PHE A 476 -13.73 19.69 -6.16
CA PHE A 476 -13.66 18.73 -5.04
C PHE A 476 -14.92 17.88 -4.86
N ALA A 477 -16.02 18.19 -5.57
CA ALA A 477 -17.26 17.44 -5.46
C ALA A 477 -17.11 15.94 -5.81
N PRO A 478 -16.35 15.54 -6.87
CA PRO A 478 -16.07 14.14 -7.16
C PRO A 478 -15.35 13.40 -6.01
N PHE A 479 -14.36 14.03 -5.40
CA PHE A 479 -13.64 13.48 -4.23
C PHE A 479 -14.59 13.25 -3.05
N LEU A 480 -15.35 14.27 -2.66
CA LEU A 480 -16.32 14.19 -1.56
C LEU A 480 -17.39 13.13 -1.81
N LYS A 481 -17.82 12.95 -3.06
CA LYS A 481 -18.79 11.92 -3.46
C LYS A 481 -18.23 10.50 -3.34
N VAL A 482 -16.97 10.27 -3.75
CA VAL A 482 -16.38 8.92 -3.75
C VAL A 482 -15.78 8.53 -2.40
N TYR A 483 -15.41 9.50 -1.56
CA TYR A 483 -14.74 9.24 -0.28
C TYR A 483 -15.46 8.22 0.62
N PRO A 484 -16.78 8.33 0.89
CA PRO A 484 -17.47 7.33 1.73
C PRO A 484 -17.42 5.91 1.15
N GLN A 485 -17.42 5.79 -0.19
CA GLN A 485 -17.31 4.49 -0.87
C GLN A 485 -15.90 3.91 -0.70
N ARG A 486 -14.86 4.75 -0.80
CA ARG A 486 -13.48 4.32 -0.56
C ARG A 486 -13.20 3.98 0.90
N TYR A 487 -13.80 4.73 1.82
CA TYR A 487 -13.78 4.40 3.25
C TYR A 487 -14.39 3.02 3.50
N ALA A 488 -15.59 2.77 2.96
CA ALA A 488 -16.24 1.47 3.07
C ALA A 488 -15.43 0.35 2.39
N ALA A 489 -14.73 0.63 1.29
CA ALA A 489 -13.85 -0.33 0.63
C ALA A 489 -12.65 -0.70 1.52
N MET A 490 -11.99 0.27 2.17
CA MET A 490 -10.91 0.00 3.14
C MET A 490 -11.43 -0.78 4.36
N GLN A 491 -12.59 -0.39 4.91
CA GLN A 491 -13.22 -1.11 6.02
C GLN A 491 -13.55 -2.57 5.62
N THR A 492 -14.17 -2.76 4.45
CA THR A 492 -14.49 -4.10 3.91
C THR A 492 -13.24 -4.92 3.71
N TYR A 493 -12.15 -4.33 3.20
CA TYR A 493 -10.86 -5.00 3.04
C TYR A 493 -10.27 -5.49 4.37
N LEU A 494 -10.30 -4.65 5.42
CA LEU A 494 -9.81 -5.04 6.75
C LEU A 494 -10.68 -6.16 7.32
N GLN A 495 -12.00 -6.06 7.21
CA GLN A 495 -12.95 -7.10 7.63
C GLN A 495 -12.78 -8.41 6.85
N HIS A 496 -12.57 -8.32 5.54
CA HIS A 496 -12.37 -9.48 4.67
C HIS A 496 -11.11 -10.27 5.02
N ASN A 497 -10.08 -9.58 5.54
CA ASN A 497 -8.85 -10.20 6.05
C ASN A 497 -8.91 -10.51 7.56
N GLY A 498 -10.05 -10.27 8.21
CA GLY A 498 -10.25 -10.48 9.65
C GLY A 498 -9.46 -9.53 10.55
N VAL A 499 -8.86 -8.48 9.99
CA VAL A 499 -7.95 -7.57 10.70
C VAL A 499 -8.74 -6.73 11.70
N PRO A 500 -8.42 -6.78 13.01
CA PRO A 500 -9.05 -5.91 13.99
C PRO A 500 -8.78 -4.44 13.67
N ASN A 501 -9.84 -3.63 13.60
CA ASN A 501 -9.77 -2.27 13.09
C ASN A 501 -10.81 -1.34 13.73
N ARG A 502 -10.60 -0.04 13.56
CA ARG A 502 -11.39 1.06 14.10
C ARG A 502 -12.23 1.79 13.04
N LEU A 503 -12.28 1.26 11.81
CA LEU A 503 -12.99 1.89 10.69
C LEU A 503 -14.48 1.58 10.70
#